data_AF-A0A8H6WT36-F1
#
_entry.id   AF-A0A8H6WT36-F1
#
_cell.length_a   1.000
_cell.length_b   1.000
_cell.length_c   1.000
_cell.angle_alpha   90.00
_cell.angle_beta   90.00
_cell.angle_gamma   90.00
#
_symmetry.space_group_name_H-M   'P 1'
#
loop_
_entity.id
_entity.type
_entity.pdbx_description
1 polymer ?
#
loop_
_entity_poly.entity_id
_entity_poly.type
_entity_poly.pdbx_seq_one_letter_code
_entity_poly.pdbx_strand_id
1 'polypeptide(L)'
;MPSESSPEFIRSSKCPTLPENLAFFDGFAKNANGIFGVQYGDPMYVLNIPGPYDAPTPHLWRRRPEDFKSPVWLKPEHAYLAFLPRQYPFSDHIFAALNIPAYHVPLECVVSARADETYYLLERSVRTKWIRIETVLLEVLCVLAKMCVRYVPNLRMFAPPWSQQYRLPAATRELAISAILRARDSFLPLFAQLAMYFAILDLHGPKDWRMALQAQTRLPWQIVDDLDHSVIGDMNRDRMGGIIDLSPTTNSRTCDNDVDMILPSHPKWLFASLIGRHRVPLYLFFGDRVSPKPIVVPSLLNLRFVPNEQEYAHLLSLPGNVVFSPWRDDGAGGWESLRHLAKPGSSSNAPQRAQHPSTQFIHRPMRNNSYNIGGAIFPPPEKGSGQLAGESFWDFIARRKIANTAAMAKETPEQAQKRLQREEIAQLQEVPSKHKMRCFKWEPFNGFLIRRLLVSSIADEDFLPAQRVYNSVADEWDLCEAASQTGCEERAPVWR
;
A
#
# COMPACT_ATOMS: atom_id res chain seq x y z
N MET A 1 0.50 33.23 6.63
CA MET A 1 0.53 31.76 6.68
C MET A 1 0.23 31.35 8.10
N PRO A 2 -0.97 30.84 8.42
CA PRO A 2 -1.23 30.29 9.75
C PRO A 2 -0.30 29.08 9.95
N SER A 3 0.40 29.03 11.09
CA SER A 3 1.25 27.91 11.46
C SER A 3 0.39 26.65 11.60
N GLU A 4 0.67 25.61 10.81
CA GLU A 4 0.07 24.27 11.00
C GLU A 4 0.49 23.76 12.39
N SER A 5 -0.41 23.92 13.37
CA SER A 5 -0.24 23.35 14.70
C SER A 5 -0.24 21.83 14.58
N SER A 6 0.82 21.17 15.04
CA SER A 6 0.89 19.71 15.12
C SER A 6 -0.35 19.14 15.85
N PRO A 7 -0.88 17.99 15.44
CA PRO A 7 -2.09 17.40 16.03
C PRO A 7 -1.91 17.20 17.53
N GLU A 8 -2.89 17.63 18.33
CA GLU A 8 -2.84 17.53 19.78
C GLU A 8 -3.20 16.09 20.19
N PHE A 9 -2.19 15.33 20.64
CA PHE A 9 -2.41 13.99 21.20
C PHE A 9 -2.94 14.08 22.62
N ILE A 10 -4.21 13.74 22.79
CA ILE A 10 -4.83 13.73 24.11
C ILE A 10 -4.67 12.35 24.72
N ARG A 11 -3.92 12.27 25.83
CA ARG A 11 -3.75 11.02 26.61
C ARG A 11 -5.12 10.45 26.99
N SER A 12 -5.28 9.14 26.81
CA SER A 12 -6.53 8.38 27.04
C SER A 12 -7.18 8.62 28.41
N SER A 13 -6.39 8.97 29.43
CA SER A 13 -6.86 9.27 30.79
C SER A 13 -7.78 10.50 30.91
N LYS A 14 -7.89 11.33 29.86
CA LYS A 14 -8.75 12.52 29.85
C LYS A 14 -10.11 12.30 29.19
N CYS A 15 -10.36 11.14 28.57
CA CYS A 15 -11.67 10.84 27.99
C CYS A 15 -12.46 9.90 28.91
N PRO A 16 -13.63 10.32 29.42
CA PRO A 16 -14.29 9.71 30.59
C PRO A 16 -14.75 8.24 30.42
N THR A 17 -14.85 7.70 29.20
CA THR A 17 -15.49 6.39 28.95
C THR A 17 -14.72 5.47 27.98
N LEU A 18 -13.55 5.91 27.51
CA LEU A 18 -12.68 5.13 26.61
C LEU A 18 -12.29 3.72 27.12
N PRO A 19 -12.20 3.39 28.43
CA PRO A 19 -11.80 2.05 28.89
C PRO A 19 -12.67 0.88 28.39
N GLU A 20 -13.95 1.10 28.06
CA GLU A 20 -14.87 0.01 27.71
C GLU A 20 -14.76 -0.46 26.25
N ASN A 21 -14.32 0.42 25.34
CA ASN A 21 -14.34 0.17 23.88
C ASN A 21 -12.95 -0.18 23.29
N LEU A 22 -11.88 -0.06 24.09
CA LEU A 22 -10.48 -0.26 23.67
C LEU A 22 -10.14 -1.68 23.20
N ALA A 23 -10.94 -2.69 23.54
CA ALA A 23 -10.69 -4.06 23.08
C ALA A 23 -10.81 -4.18 21.55
N PHE A 24 -11.66 -3.34 20.93
CA PHE A 24 -12.02 -3.46 19.52
C PHE A 24 -11.48 -2.32 18.65
N PHE A 25 -11.09 -1.18 19.24
CA PHE A 25 -10.51 -0.04 18.55
C PHE A 25 -9.02 0.14 18.79
N ASP A 26 -8.30 0.49 17.72
CA ASP A 26 -6.97 1.10 17.76
C ASP A 26 -7.05 2.60 18.03
N GLY A 27 -8.25 3.18 18.03
CA GLY A 27 -8.47 4.54 18.48
C GLY A 27 -9.68 5.20 17.86
N PHE A 28 -9.86 6.46 18.22
CA PHE A 28 -10.69 7.41 17.51
C PHE A 28 -9.80 8.53 16.98
N ALA A 29 -10.23 9.13 15.90
CA ALA A 29 -9.58 10.32 15.38
C ALA A 29 -10.64 11.30 14.89
N LYS A 30 -10.34 12.58 14.98
CA LYS A 30 -11.17 13.68 14.51
C LYS A 30 -10.32 14.56 13.61
N ASN A 31 -10.89 14.92 12.47
CA ASN A 31 -10.33 15.90 11.57
C ASN A 31 -11.43 16.87 11.11
N ALA A 32 -11.14 17.69 10.09
CA ALA A 32 -12.10 18.63 9.51
C ALA A 32 -13.33 17.96 8.87
N ASN A 33 -13.23 16.68 8.48
CA ASN A 33 -14.34 15.93 7.86
C ASN A 33 -15.29 15.35 8.90
N GLY A 34 -14.83 15.05 10.11
CA GLY A 34 -15.65 14.49 11.18
C GLY A 34 -14.90 13.53 12.09
N ILE A 35 -15.64 12.63 12.74
CA ILE A 35 -15.11 11.64 13.69
C ILE A 35 -14.97 10.28 13.01
N PHE A 36 -13.84 9.64 13.26
CA PHE A 36 -13.48 8.31 12.78
C PHE A 36 -13.24 7.37 13.96
N GLY A 37 -13.73 6.15 13.85
CA GLY A 37 -13.33 5.02 14.67
C GLY A 37 -12.37 4.13 13.90
N VAL A 38 -11.26 3.73 14.52
CA VAL A 38 -10.19 2.94 13.89
C VAL A 38 -10.20 1.52 14.44
N GLN A 39 -10.74 0.57 13.68
CA GLN A 39 -10.91 -0.81 14.14
C GLN A 39 -9.61 -1.59 14.19
N TYR A 40 -8.74 -1.37 13.21
CA TYR A 40 -7.38 -1.90 13.10
C TYR A 40 -6.62 -0.89 12.24
N GLY A 41 -5.39 -0.54 12.59
CA GLY A 41 -4.55 0.38 11.80
C GLY A 41 -4.20 1.68 12.53
N ASP A 42 -3.56 2.58 11.80
CA ASP A 42 -2.97 3.81 12.32
C ASP A 42 -4.01 4.96 12.31
N PRO A 43 -4.43 5.49 13.46
CA PRO A 43 -5.33 6.63 13.52
C PRO A 43 -4.78 7.91 12.90
N MET A 44 -3.46 8.06 12.79
CA MET A 44 -2.86 9.21 12.12
C MET A 44 -3.19 9.22 10.64
N TYR A 45 -3.43 8.04 10.06
CA TYR A 45 -3.77 7.93 8.65
C TYR A 45 -5.03 8.73 8.31
N VAL A 46 -6.03 8.76 9.20
CA VAL A 46 -7.30 9.46 8.93
C VAL A 46 -7.23 10.97 9.07
N LEU A 47 -6.19 11.51 9.71
CA LEU A 47 -6.09 12.97 9.87
C LEU A 47 -5.94 13.69 8.53
N ASN A 48 -5.30 13.04 7.56
CA ASN A 48 -5.02 13.59 6.24
C ASN A 48 -5.88 12.97 5.14
N ILE A 49 -6.95 12.24 5.50
CA ILE A 49 -7.82 11.62 4.51
C ILE A 49 -8.66 12.70 3.82
N PRO A 50 -8.61 12.81 2.48
CA PRO A 50 -9.54 13.65 1.72
C PRO A 50 -10.99 13.28 2.01
N GLY A 51 -11.88 14.27 1.99
CA GLY A 51 -13.31 14.03 2.20
C GLY A 51 -13.87 12.99 1.22
N PRO A 52 -15.02 12.37 1.53
CA PRO A 52 -15.62 11.33 0.68
C PRO A 52 -15.88 11.80 -0.76
N TYR A 53 -16.06 13.11 -0.96
CA TYR A 53 -16.24 13.74 -2.27
C TYR A 53 -14.92 14.03 -3.00
N ASP A 54 -13.82 14.18 -2.27
CA ASP A 54 -12.51 14.55 -2.80
C ASP A 54 -11.69 13.31 -3.20
N ALA A 55 -11.96 12.15 -2.60
CA ALA A 55 -11.35 10.86 -2.94
C ALA A 55 -12.41 9.82 -3.28
N PRO A 56 -13.02 9.90 -4.49
CA PRO A 56 -13.98 8.90 -4.91
C PRO A 56 -13.34 7.52 -4.99
N THR A 57 -14.16 6.48 -4.80
CA THR A 57 -13.76 5.09 -5.05
C THR A 57 -13.11 4.98 -6.44
N PRO A 58 -12.01 4.21 -6.60
CA PRO A 58 -11.30 4.11 -7.86
C PRO A 58 -12.23 3.79 -9.03
N HIS A 59 -12.06 4.50 -10.15
CA HIS A 59 -12.94 4.31 -11.31
C HIS A 59 -12.74 2.91 -11.91
N LEU A 60 -13.83 2.22 -12.24
CA LEU A 60 -13.79 0.84 -12.76
C LEU A 60 -12.88 0.64 -13.98
N TRP A 61 -12.73 1.69 -14.80
CA TRP A 61 -12.02 1.66 -16.10
C TRP A 61 -10.81 2.57 -16.20
N ARG A 62 -10.71 3.60 -15.34
CA ARG A 62 -9.74 4.71 -15.48
C ARG A 62 -8.94 4.83 -14.19
N ARG A 63 -8.15 3.80 -13.93
CA ARG A 63 -7.39 3.62 -12.70
C ARG A 63 -6.03 4.29 -12.82
N ARG A 64 -5.59 4.89 -11.73
CA ARG A 64 -4.21 5.36 -11.54
C ARG A 64 -3.52 4.48 -10.50
N PRO A 65 -2.20 4.27 -10.59
CA PRO A 65 -1.45 3.57 -9.56
C PRO A 65 -1.69 4.16 -8.15
N GLU A 66 -1.90 5.47 -8.08
CA GLU A 66 -2.15 6.23 -6.85
C GLU A 66 -3.44 5.83 -6.15
N ASP A 67 -4.45 5.38 -6.92
CA ASP A 67 -5.76 4.96 -6.42
C ASP A 67 -5.67 3.75 -5.47
N PHE A 68 -4.53 3.04 -5.46
CA PHE A 68 -4.28 1.85 -4.66
C PHE A 68 -3.20 2.05 -3.59
N LYS A 69 -2.68 3.27 -3.43
CA LYS A 69 -1.64 3.61 -2.44
C LYS A 69 -2.21 4.11 -1.11
N SER A 70 -3.51 4.37 -1.05
CA SER A 70 -4.22 4.80 0.16
C SER A 70 -5.50 3.98 0.38
N PRO A 71 -6.00 3.86 1.63
CA PRO A 71 -7.34 3.39 1.91
C PRO A 71 -8.36 4.19 1.11
N VAL A 72 -9.39 3.49 0.62
CA VAL A 72 -10.44 4.07 -0.20
C VAL A 72 -11.75 4.16 0.59
N TRP A 73 -12.59 5.13 0.26
CA TRP A 73 -13.99 5.14 0.67
C TRP A 73 -14.70 3.95 0.03
N LEU A 74 -15.02 2.95 0.86
CA LEU A 74 -15.57 1.67 0.42
C LEU A 74 -17.04 1.84 0.07
N LYS A 75 -17.38 1.36 -1.12
CA LYS A 75 -18.77 1.08 -1.50
C LYS A 75 -19.04 -0.41 -1.33
N PRO A 76 -20.27 -0.83 -0.98
CA PRO A 76 -20.60 -2.24 -0.81
C PRO A 76 -20.20 -3.11 -2.02
N GLU A 77 -20.41 -2.61 -3.23
CA GLU A 77 -20.06 -3.30 -4.48
C GLU A 77 -18.53 -3.45 -4.71
N HIS A 78 -17.70 -2.72 -3.97
CA HIS A 78 -16.24 -2.72 -4.06
C HIS A 78 -15.57 -3.03 -2.71
N ALA A 79 -16.28 -3.70 -1.80
CA ALA A 79 -15.78 -3.98 -0.44
C ALA A 79 -14.45 -4.75 -0.42
N TYR A 80 -14.15 -5.54 -1.46
CA TYR A 80 -12.87 -6.22 -1.60
C TYR A 80 -11.67 -5.29 -1.68
N LEU A 81 -11.83 -4.01 -2.04
CA LEU A 81 -10.71 -3.06 -2.06
C LEU A 81 -10.05 -2.89 -0.69
N ALA A 82 -10.75 -3.20 0.40
CA ALA A 82 -10.15 -3.26 1.74
C ALA A 82 -8.99 -4.27 1.85
N PHE A 83 -8.99 -5.30 1.00
CA PHE A 83 -7.99 -6.37 0.96
C PHE A 83 -6.83 -6.11 -0.01
N LEU A 84 -6.76 -4.90 -0.59
CA LEU A 84 -5.59 -4.50 -1.37
C LEU A 84 -4.33 -4.70 -0.52
N PRO A 85 -3.26 -5.25 -1.09
CA PRO A 85 -2.03 -5.44 -0.35
C PRO A 85 -1.35 -4.09 -0.07
N ARG A 86 -0.90 -3.89 1.18
CA ARG A 86 -0.17 -2.67 1.55
C ARG A 86 1.25 -2.66 1.00
N GLN A 87 1.87 -3.84 0.94
CA GLN A 87 3.20 -4.03 0.37
C GLN A 87 3.09 -4.33 -1.13
N TYR A 88 4.16 -4.03 -1.86
CA TYR A 88 4.24 -4.27 -3.29
C TYR A 88 4.06 -5.77 -3.61
N PRO A 89 2.95 -6.19 -4.24
CA PRO A 89 2.54 -7.59 -4.26
C PRO A 89 3.26 -8.45 -5.30
N PHE A 90 4.01 -7.83 -6.21
CA PHE A 90 4.63 -8.54 -7.33
C PHE A 90 6.00 -9.16 -6.97
N SER A 91 6.44 -9.03 -5.72
CA SER A 91 7.67 -9.67 -5.23
C SER A 91 7.51 -11.18 -4.97
N ASP A 92 6.28 -11.68 -4.82
CA ASP A 92 6.02 -13.11 -4.64
C ASP A 92 6.40 -13.91 -5.89
N HIS A 93 6.90 -15.14 -5.72
CA HIS A 93 7.44 -15.96 -6.82
C HIS A 93 6.42 -16.23 -7.94
N ILE A 94 5.15 -16.49 -7.60
CA ILE A 94 4.09 -16.70 -8.58
C ILE A 94 3.69 -15.44 -9.35
N PHE A 95 4.02 -14.26 -8.82
CA PHE A 95 3.70 -12.96 -9.42
C PHE A 95 4.94 -12.21 -9.91
N ALA A 96 6.14 -12.79 -9.81
CA ALA A 96 7.40 -12.17 -10.21
C ALA A 96 7.41 -11.70 -11.67
N ALA A 97 6.64 -12.35 -12.55
CA ALA A 97 6.49 -11.90 -13.94
C ALA A 97 5.80 -10.54 -14.08
N LEU A 98 4.98 -10.14 -13.10
CA LEU A 98 4.29 -8.85 -13.03
C LEU A 98 5.19 -7.74 -12.47
N ASN A 99 6.35 -8.09 -11.89
CA ASN A 99 7.30 -7.15 -11.29
C ASN A 99 8.12 -6.42 -12.36
N ILE A 100 7.43 -5.62 -13.16
CA ILE A 100 8.01 -4.82 -14.23
C ILE A 100 8.03 -3.37 -13.75
N PRO A 101 9.19 -2.74 -13.53
CA PRO A 101 9.25 -1.33 -13.15
C PRO A 101 8.86 -0.43 -14.33
N ALA A 102 8.30 0.76 -14.02
CA ALA A 102 7.81 1.69 -15.04
C ALA A 102 8.91 2.16 -16.01
N TYR A 103 10.15 2.24 -15.53
CA TYR A 103 11.31 2.69 -16.30
C TYR A 103 11.91 1.60 -17.20
N HIS A 104 11.54 0.32 -17.01
CA HIS A 104 12.10 -0.79 -17.77
C HIS A 104 11.00 -1.81 -18.11
N VAL A 105 10.11 -1.40 -19.02
CA VAL A 105 9.10 -2.28 -19.60
C VAL A 105 9.73 -3.06 -20.76
N PRO A 106 9.79 -4.40 -20.70
CA PRO A 106 10.37 -5.22 -21.76
C PRO A 106 9.44 -5.21 -22.98
N LEU A 107 9.84 -4.50 -24.04
CA LEU A 107 9.06 -4.36 -25.27
C LEU A 107 9.70 -5.13 -26.42
N GLU A 108 8.86 -5.80 -27.20
CA GLU A 108 9.20 -6.28 -28.54
C GLU A 108 8.72 -5.27 -29.59
N CYS A 109 9.57 -5.02 -30.58
CA CYS A 109 9.27 -4.20 -31.75
C CYS A 109 8.93 -5.13 -32.92
N VAL A 110 7.75 -4.97 -33.51
CA VAL A 110 7.24 -5.82 -34.59
C VAL A 110 6.97 -4.95 -35.82
N VAL A 111 7.68 -5.22 -36.91
CA VAL A 111 7.47 -4.53 -38.19
C VAL A 111 6.44 -5.30 -39.01
N SER A 112 5.39 -4.62 -39.44
CA SER A 112 4.32 -5.20 -40.27
C SER A 112 4.75 -5.31 -41.73
N ALA A 113 4.74 -6.53 -42.26
CA ALA A 113 5.10 -6.80 -43.65
C ALA A 113 4.22 -6.10 -44.70
N ARG A 114 3.04 -5.58 -44.32
CA ARG A 114 2.08 -4.99 -45.27
C ARG A 114 2.12 -3.47 -45.36
N ALA A 115 2.59 -2.79 -44.33
CA ALA A 115 2.44 -1.34 -44.19
C ALA A 115 3.73 -0.60 -43.82
N ASP A 116 4.85 -1.33 -43.63
CA ASP A 116 6.09 -0.80 -43.06
C ASP A 116 5.85 -0.08 -41.70
N GLU A 117 4.75 -0.43 -41.03
CA GLU A 117 4.37 0.11 -39.74
C GLU A 117 5.05 -0.68 -38.63
N THR A 118 5.60 0.05 -37.68
CA THR A 118 6.23 -0.51 -36.47
C THR A 118 5.24 -0.52 -35.32
N TYR A 119 5.09 -1.66 -34.67
CA TYR A 119 4.26 -1.82 -33.48
C TYR A 119 5.09 -2.25 -32.26
N TYR A 120 4.63 -1.86 -31.09
CA TYR A 120 5.24 -2.18 -29.81
C TYR A 120 4.32 -3.07 -28.99
N LEU A 121 4.87 -4.15 -28.42
CA LEU A 121 4.15 -5.06 -27.53
C LEU A 121 5.01 -5.43 -26.33
N LEU A 122 4.38 -5.92 -25.26
CA LEU A 122 5.10 -6.60 -24.17
C LEU A 122 5.84 -7.82 -24.73
N GLU A 123 7.12 -7.98 -24.38
CA GLU A 123 7.96 -9.10 -24.81
C GLU A 123 7.21 -10.44 -24.68
N ARG A 124 7.23 -11.25 -25.74
CA ARG A 124 6.47 -12.52 -25.83
C ARG A 124 6.60 -13.40 -24.59
N SER A 125 7.82 -13.57 -24.06
CA SER A 125 8.08 -14.44 -22.91
C SER A 125 7.34 -13.98 -21.64
N VAL A 126 7.33 -12.67 -21.40
CA VAL A 126 6.67 -12.01 -20.26
C VAL A 126 5.15 -12.00 -20.47
N ARG A 127 4.70 -11.64 -21.68
CA ARG A 127 3.29 -11.62 -22.06
C ARG A 127 2.62 -12.98 -21.88
N THR A 128 3.28 -14.07 -22.29
CA THR A 128 2.76 -15.44 -22.10
C THR A 128 2.58 -15.78 -20.60
N LYS A 129 3.52 -15.36 -19.74
CA LYS A 129 3.40 -15.55 -18.29
C LYS A 129 2.22 -14.75 -17.73
N TRP A 130 2.05 -13.49 -18.14
CA TRP A 130 0.91 -12.65 -17.72
C TRP A 130 -0.43 -13.26 -18.11
N ILE A 131 -0.56 -13.72 -19.36
CA ILE A 131 -1.78 -14.39 -19.84
C ILE A 131 -2.09 -15.60 -18.98
N ARG A 132 -1.08 -16.43 -18.66
CA ARG A 132 -1.27 -17.61 -17.82
C ARG A 132 -1.69 -17.25 -16.39
N ILE A 133 -1.03 -16.29 -15.76
CA ILE A 133 -1.39 -15.82 -14.40
C ILE A 133 -2.83 -15.32 -14.41
N GLU A 134 -3.17 -14.43 -15.35
CA GLU A 134 -4.50 -13.87 -15.47
C GLU A 134 -5.58 -14.94 -15.68
N THR A 135 -5.35 -15.90 -16.58
CA THR A 135 -6.30 -17.00 -16.82
C THR A 135 -6.54 -17.83 -15.56
N VAL A 136 -5.47 -18.22 -14.85
CA VAL A 136 -5.58 -19.00 -13.61
C VAL A 136 -6.34 -18.21 -12.54
N LEU A 137 -6.00 -16.94 -12.34
CA LEU A 137 -6.65 -16.12 -11.31
C LEU A 137 -8.14 -15.86 -11.61
N LEU A 138 -8.51 -15.65 -12.87
CA LEU A 138 -9.91 -15.48 -13.27
C LEU A 138 -10.71 -16.79 -13.13
N GLU A 139 -10.08 -17.93 -13.39
CA GLU A 139 -10.69 -19.25 -13.16
C GLU A 139 -10.95 -19.50 -11.67
N VAL A 140 -9.93 -19.27 -10.83
CA VAL A 140 -10.05 -19.34 -9.36
C VAL A 140 -11.13 -18.38 -8.88
N LEU A 141 -11.14 -17.14 -9.35
CA LEU A 141 -12.15 -16.14 -8.99
C LEU A 141 -13.58 -16.64 -9.28
N CYS A 142 -13.80 -17.22 -10.46
CA CYS A 142 -15.11 -17.75 -10.85
C CYS A 142 -15.58 -18.87 -9.91
N VAL A 143 -14.68 -19.78 -9.51
CA VAL A 143 -15.01 -20.86 -8.57
C VAL A 143 -15.28 -20.33 -7.17
N LEU A 144 -14.42 -19.45 -6.65
CA LEU A 144 -14.61 -18.83 -5.33
C LEU A 144 -15.91 -18.02 -5.26
N ALA A 145 -16.22 -17.24 -6.29
CA ALA A 145 -17.46 -16.46 -6.34
C ALA A 145 -18.70 -17.35 -6.22
N LYS A 146 -18.70 -18.53 -6.87
CA LYS A 146 -19.78 -19.52 -6.72
C LYS A 146 -19.85 -20.10 -5.31
N MET A 147 -18.69 -20.39 -4.69
CA MET A 147 -18.62 -20.89 -3.31
C MET A 147 -19.09 -19.83 -2.29
N CYS A 148 -18.87 -18.55 -2.58
CA CYS A 148 -19.17 -17.44 -1.68
C CYS A 148 -20.50 -16.71 -1.97
N VAL A 149 -21.27 -17.13 -2.98
CA VAL A 149 -22.47 -16.41 -3.47
C VAL A 149 -23.50 -16.11 -2.36
N ARG A 150 -23.57 -16.96 -1.33
CA ARG A 150 -24.50 -16.81 -0.21
C ARG A 150 -24.08 -15.72 0.78
N TYR A 151 -22.80 -15.36 0.79
CA TYR A 151 -22.22 -14.43 1.77
C TYR A 151 -22.01 -13.03 1.20
N VAL A 152 -21.74 -12.93 -0.10
CA VAL A 152 -21.40 -11.66 -0.74
C VAL A 152 -22.29 -11.39 -1.95
N PRO A 153 -23.40 -10.65 -1.76
CA PRO A 153 -24.22 -10.29 -2.89
C PRO A 153 -23.64 -9.05 -3.60
N ASN A 154 -23.92 -8.91 -4.90
CA ASN A 154 -23.78 -7.66 -5.66
C ASN A 154 -22.37 -7.02 -5.77
N LEU A 155 -21.29 -7.80 -5.72
CA LEU A 155 -19.96 -7.25 -6.05
C LEU A 155 -19.89 -6.85 -7.53
N ARG A 156 -19.30 -5.69 -7.78
CA ARG A 156 -18.90 -5.27 -9.13
C ARG A 156 -17.44 -5.62 -9.34
N MET A 157 -17.16 -6.34 -10.42
CA MET A 157 -15.79 -6.66 -10.80
C MET A 157 -15.14 -5.46 -11.50
N PHE A 158 -13.87 -5.21 -11.19
CA PHE A 158 -13.05 -4.31 -12.00
C PHE A 158 -12.79 -4.91 -13.38
N ALA A 159 -12.46 -4.04 -14.33
CA ALA A 159 -12.02 -4.47 -15.64
C ALA A 159 -10.76 -5.37 -15.52
N PRO A 160 -10.79 -6.59 -16.11
CA PRO A 160 -9.69 -7.55 -16.01
C PRO A 160 -8.43 -7.03 -16.73
N PRO A 161 -7.22 -7.53 -16.42
CA PRO A 161 -6.00 -7.04 -17.05
C PRO A 161 -5.98 -6.98 -18.56
N TRP A 162 -6.54 -7.97 -19.25
CA TRP A 162 -6.59 -8.03 -20.72
C TRP A 162 -7.38 -6.86 -21.33
N SER A 163 -8.33 -6.28 -20.59
CA SER A 163 -9.11 -5.12 -21.03
C SER A 163 -8.24 -3.86 -21.20
N GLN A 164 -7.06 -3.83 -20.58
CA GLN A 164 -6.10 -2.72 -20.68
C GLN A 164 -5.20 -2.84 -21.92
N GLN A 165 -5.51 -3.77 -22.82
CA GLN A 165 -4.90 -3.90 -24.16
C GLN A 165 -3.40 -4.27 -24.17
N TYR A 166 -2.83 -4.77 -23.06
CA TYR A 166 -1.41 -5.22 -23.03
C TYR A 166 -1.09 -6.39 -23.98
N ARG A 167 -2.13 -7.06 -24.49
CA ARG A 167 -2.02 -8.17 -25.45
C ARG A 167 -2.00 -7.71 -26.91
N LEU A 168 -2.31 -6.44 -27.18
CA LEU A 168 -2.46 -5.90 -28.53
C LEU A 168 -1.23 -5.07 -28.93
N PRO A 169 -0.89 -5.01 -30.23
CA PRO A 169 0.08 -4.06 -30.76
C PRO A 169 -0.34 -2.62 -30.49
N ALA A 170 0.60 -1.78 -30.05
CA ALA A 170 0.43 -0.34 -29.97
C ALA A 170 1.26 0.37 -31.04
N ALA A 171 0.72 1.45 -31.60
CA ALA A 171 1.40 2.23 -32.65
C ALA A 171 2.63 3.00 -32.13
N THR A 172 2.69 3.31 -30.84
CA THR A 172 3.84 3.99 -30.23
C THR A 172 4.30 3.26 -28.96
N ARG A 173 5.57 3.46 -28.62
CA ARG A 173 6.21 2.90 -27.42
C ARG A 173 5.48 3.36 -26.15
N GLU A 174 5.10 4.62 -26.09
CA GLU A 174 4.45 5.26 -24.94
C GLU A 174 3.06 4.65 -24.70
N LEU A 175 2.30 4.41 -25.78
CA LEU A 175 1.00 3.75 -25.71
C LEU A 175 1.13 2.31 -25.21
N ALA A 176 2.13 1.56 -25.68
CA ALA A 176 2.41 0.20 -25.19
C ALA A 176 2.76 0.22 -23.68
N ILE A 177 3.71 1.06 -23.26
CA ILE A 177 4.11 1.19 -21.84
C ILE A 177 2.90 1.52 -20.97
N SER A 178 2.12 2.52 -21.38
CA SER A 178 0.93 2.95 -20.66
C SER A 178 -0.12 1.84 -20.53
N ALA A 179 -0.37 1.08 -21.61
CA ALA A 179 -1.26 -0.08 -21.59
C ALA A 179 -0.76 -1.21 -20.68
N ILE A 180 0.53 -1.51 -20.72
CA ILE A 180 1.17 -2.56 -19.92
C ILE A 180 1.14 -2.21 -18.43
N LEU A 181 1.47 -0.97 -18.05
CA LEU A 181 1.42 -0.54 -16.65
C LEU A 181 0.00 -0.52 -16.10
N ARG A 182 -0.99 -0.04 -16.88
CA ARG A 182 -2.41 -0.15 -16.50
C ARG A 182 -2.85 -1.60 -16.32
N ALA A 183 -2.43 -2.49 -17.21
CA ALA A 183 -2.69 -3.92 -17.09
C ALA A 183 -2.04 -4.51 -15.84
N ARG A 184 -0.79 -4.17 -15.53
CA ARG A 184 -0.11 -4.59 -14.30
C ARG A 184 -0.92 -4.21 -13.06
N ASP A 185 -1.30 -2.95 -12.96
CA ASP A 185 -1.96 -2.41 -11.76
C ASP A 185 -3.40 -2.92 -11.64
N SER A 186 -4.02 -3.32 -12.76
CA SER A 186 -5.34 -3.97 -12.73
C SER A 186 -5.36 -5.38 -12.14
N PHE A 187 -4.20 -6.00 -11.90
CA PHE A 187 -4.12 -7.20 -11.08
C PHE A 187 -4.40 -6.90 -9.59
N LEU A 188 -4.20 -5.67 -9.11
CA LEU A 188 -4.36 -5.35 -7.68
C LEU A 188 -5.82 -5.54 -7.20
N PRO A 189 -6.85 -5.01 -7.88
CA PRO A 189 -8.24 -5.29 -7.48
C PRO A 189 -8.62 -6.77 -7.62
N LEU A 190 -8.04 -7.48 -8.60
CA LEU A 190 -8.24 -8.92 -8.76
C LEU A 190 -7.65 -9.69 -7.56
N PHE A 191 -6.44 -9.35 -7.12
CA PHE A 191 -5.82 -9.91 -5.92
C PHE A 191 -6.66 -9.64 -4.67
N ALA A 192 -7.12 -8.40 -4.53
CA ALA A 192 -7.95 -7.98 -3.40
C ALA A 192 -9.28 -8.75 -3.36
N GLN A 193 -9.92 -8.98 -4.52
CA GLN A 193 -11.16 -9.76 -4.60
C GLN A 193 -10.95 -11.23 -4.25
N LEU A 194 -9.86 -11.84 -4.72
CA LEU A 194 -9.50 -13.21 -4.36
C LEU A 194 -9.19 -13.33 -2.85
N ALA A 195 -8.42 -12.39 -2.30
CA ALA A 195 -8.07 -12.34 -0.89
C ALA A 195 -9.32 -12.22 0.00
N MET A 196 -10.28 -11.39 -0.39
CA MET A 196 -11.56 -11.29 0.30
C MET A 196 -12.32 -12.61 0.29
N TYR A 197 -12.38 -13.31 -0.84
CA TYR A 197 -13.06 -14.62 -0.90
C TYR A 197 -12.37 -15.68 -0.03
N PHE A 198 -11.03 -15.68 0.02
CA PHE A 198 -10.29 -16.57 0.93
C PHE A 198 -10.68 -16.29 2.38
N ALA A 199 -10.66 -15.02 2.81
CA ALA A 199 -11.10 -14.62 4.15
C ALA A 199 -12.54 -15.06 4.48
N ILE A 200 -13.46 -14.96 3.51
CA ILE A 200 -14.84 -15.43 3.70
C ILE A 200 -14.90 -16.94 3.84
N LEU A 201 -14.15 -17.70 3.04
CA LEU A 201 -14.14 -19.16 3.11
C LEU A 201 -13.47 -19.67 4.39
N ASP A 202 -12.46 -18.98 4.90
CA ASP A 202 -11.84 -19.32 6.19
C ASP A 202 -12.83 -19.16 7.35
N LEU A 203 -13.77 -18.22 7.24
CA LEU A 203 -14.78 -17.96 8.25
C LEU A 203 -16.05 -18.82 8.08
N HIS A 204 -16.57 -18.92 6.86
CA HIS A 204 -17.89 -19.49 6.59
C HIS A 204 -17.85 -20.71 5.69
N GLY A 205 -16.72 -20.96 5.03
CA GLY A 205 -16.57 -22.05 4.08
C GLY A 205 -16.49 -23.42 4.77
N PRO A 206 -16.59 -24.49 3.98
CA PRO A 206 -16.26 -25.83 4.47
C PRO A 206 -14.79 -25.88 4.90
N LYS A 207 -14.46 -26.70 5.90
CA LYS A 207 -13.08 -26.88 6.39
C LYS A 207 -12.09 -27.21 5.26
N ASP A 208 -12.55 -27.89 4.21
CA ASP A 208 -11.74 -28.31 3.07
C ASP A 208 -12.03 -27.50 1.79
N TRP A 209 -12.30 -26.19 1.93
CA TRP A 209 -12.60 -25.33 0.76
C TRP A 209 -11.49 -25.37 -0.31
N ARG A 210 -10.23 -25.60 0.09
CA ARG A 210 -9.09 -25.83 -0.82
C ARG A 210 -9.26 -27.05 -1.71
N MET A 211 -9.76 -28.16 -1.14
CA MET A 211 -10.05 -29.37 -1.91
C MET A 211 -11.18 -29.14 -2.89
N ALA A 212 -12.21 -28.40 -2.48
CA ALA A 212 -13.31 -28.02 -3.38
C ALA A 212 -12.83 -27.09 -4.52
N LEU A 213 -11.94 -26.13 -4.22
CA LEU A 213 -11.32 -25.25 -5.22
C LEU A 213 -10.48 -26.06 -6.20
N GLN A 214 -9.62 -26.95 -5.70
CA GLN A 214 -8.77 -27.81 -6.52
C GLN A 214 -9.60 -28.75 -7.42
N ALA A 215 -10.64 -29.38 -6.88
CA ALA A 215 -11.49 -30.29 -7.63
C ALA A 215 -12.23 -29.59 -8.78
N GLN A 216 -12.69 -28.35 -8.58
CA GLN A 216 -13.43 -27.58 -9.59
C GLN A 216 -12.53 -26.93 -10.64
N THR A 217 -11.36 -26.41 -10.24
CA THR A 217 -10.41 -25.75 -11.16
C THR A 217 -9.45 -26.72 -11.83
N ARG A 218 -9.30 -27.93 -11.27
CA ARG A 218 -8.30 -28.94 -11.68
C ARG A 218 -6.87 -28.40 -11.69
N LEU A 219 -6.59 -27.35 -10.91
CA LEU A 219 -5.25 -26.81 -10.77
C LEU A 219 -4.35 -27.82 -10.03
N PRO A 220 -3.04 -27.86 -10.37
CA PRO A 220 -2.06 -28.55 -9.54
C PRO A 220 -2.10 -28.03 -8.11
N TRP A 221 -1.98 -28.94 -7.13
CA TRP A 221 -1.93 -28.58 -5.71
C TRP A 221 -0.88 -27.52 -5.39
N GLN A 222 0.29 -27.57 -6.05
CA GLN A 222 1.33 -26.55 -5.91
C GLN A 222 0.81 -25.13 -6.20
N ILE A 223 -0.05 -24.94 -7.20
CA ILE A 223 -0.60 -23.61 -7.52
C ILE A 223 -1.58 -23.16 -6.42
N VAL A 224 -2.37 -24.08 -5.87
CA VAL A 224 -3.27 -23.78 -4.75
C VAL A 224 -2.46 -23.39 -3.51
N ASP A 225 -1.40 -24.14 -3.21
CA ASP A 225 -0.50 -23.87 -2.09
C ASP A 225 0.26 -22.55 -2.29
N ASP A 226 0.74 -22.27 -3.50
CA ASP A 226 1.41 -21.02 -3.82
C ASP A 226 0.46 -19.82 -3.67
N LEU A 227 -0.81 -19.94 -4.09
CA LEU A 227 -1.81 -18.90 -3.90
C LEU A 227 -2.10 -18.64 -2.42
N ASP A 228 -2.18 -19.70 -1.62
CA ASP A 228 -2.40 -19.65 -0.17
C ASP A 228 -1.26 -18.92 0.56
N HIS A 229 0.00 -19.17 0.18
CA HIS A 229 1.18 -18.51 0.78
C HIS A 229 1.55 -17.17 0.14
N SER A 230 0.88 -16.81 -0.96
CA SER A 230 1.08 -15.51 -1.62
C SER A 230 0.37 -14.38 -0.89
N VAL A 231 0.57 -13.17 -1.39
CA VAL A 231 -0.16 -11.97 -1.00
C VAL A 231 -1.67 -12.10 -1.15
N ILE A 232 -2.18 -13.04 -1.94
CA ILE A 232 -3.62 -13.29 -2.03
C ILE A 232 -4.10 -14.03 -0.79
N GLY A 233 -3.54 -15.20 -0.49
CA GLY A 233 -4.05 -16.06 0.58
C GLY A 233 -3.52 -15.77 1.99
N ASP A 234 -2.34 -15.17 2.11
CA ASP A 234 -1.75 -14.91 3.42
C ASP A 234 -2.47 -13.75 4.14
N MET A 235 -3.43 -14.09 4.99
CA MET A 235 -4.20 -13.14 5.78
C MET A 235 -3.39 -12.50 6.92
N ASN A 236 -2.14 -12.92 7.14
CA ASN A 236 -1.23 -12.28 8.08
C ASN A 236 -0.48 -11.08 7.48
N ARG A 237 -0.56 -10.88 6.16
CA ARG A 237 -0.01 -9.69 5.51
C ARG A 237 -0.93 -8.49 5.74
N ASP A 238 -0.31 -7.33 5.92
CA ASP A 238 -1.05 -6.08 6.10
C ASP A 238 -1.78 -5.70 4.81
N ARG A 239 -3.07 -5.41 4.95
CA ARG A 239 -3.90 -4.88 3.88
C ARG A 239 -3.99 -3.36 3.97
N MET A 240 -4.33 -2.73 2.86
CA MET A 240 -4.57 -1.29 2.78
C MET A 240 -5.74 -0.87 3.66
N GLY A 241 -6.76 -1.73 3.76
CA GLY A 241 -7.96 -1.40 4.47
C GLY A 241 -8.87 -0.45 3.71
N GLY A 242 -9.86 0.10 4.39
CA GLY A 242 -10.77 1.06 3.78
C GLY A 242 -11.61 1.82 4.77
N ILE A 243 -12.26 2.86 4.26
CA ILE A 243 -13.09 3.78 5.03
C ILE A 243 -14.55 3.44 4.78
N ILE A 244 -15.32 3.27 5.83
CA ILE A 244 -16.76 2.97 5.75
C ILE A 244 -17.51 4.18 6.28
N ASP A 245 -18.31 4.80 5.42
CA ASP A 245 -19.19 5.89 5.80
C ASP A 245 -20.41 5.33 6.56
N LEU A 246 -20.50 5.67 7.85
CA LEU A 246 -21.63 5.39 8.72
C LEU A 246 -22.45 6.65 9.03
N SER A 247 -22.11 7.79 8.41
CA SER A 247 -22.84 9.03 8.62
C SER A 247 -24.27 8.90 8.08
N PRO A 248 -25.25 9.48 8.76
CA PRO A 248 -26.61 9.53 8.23
C PRO A 248 -26.61 10.36 6.94
N THR A 249 -26.97 9.76 5.81
CA THR A 249 -26.99 10.44 4.52
C THR A 249 -28.00 11.59 4.54
N THR A 250 -27.51 12.83 4.53
CA THR A 250 -28.32 14.06 4.59
C THR A 250 -29.20 14.31 3.36
N ASN A 251 -28.98 13.55 2.28
CA ASN A 251 -29.65 13.75 0.98
C ASN A 251 -30.85 12.84 0.72
N SER A 252 -31.27 11.97 1.66
CA SER A 252 -32.55 11.26 1.51
C SER A 252 -33.73 12.16 1.89
N ARG A 253 -33.93 13.25 1.13
CA ARG A 253 -35.08 14.15 1.26
C ARG A 253 -36.28 13.75 0.38
N THR A 254 -36.23 12.59 -0.30
CA THR A 254 -37.17 12.29 -1.39
C THR A 254 -38.22 11.20 -1.14
N CYS A 255 -38.33 10.60 0.04
CA CYS A 255 -39.47 9.71 0.32
C CYS A 255 -39.70 9.52 1.83
N ASP A 256 -40.60 10.34 2.39
CA ASP A 256 -41.02 10.36 3.80
C ASP A 256 -41.62 9.04 4.35
N ASN A 257 -41.69 7.96 3.57
CA ASN A 257 -42.33 6.70 3.99
C ASN A 257 -41.44 5.45 3.92
N ASP A 258 -40.19 5.54 3.45
CA ASP A 258 -39.22 4.45 3.58
C ASP A 258 -38.24 4.78 4.71
N VAL A 259 -38.72 4.57 5.95
CA VAL A 259 -37.92 4.65 7.20
C VAL A 259 -36.79 3.60 7.22
N ASP A 260 -36.76 2.75 6.22
CA ASP A 260 -35.63 1.95 5.81
C ASP A 260 -34.57 2.82 5.11
N MET A 261 -34.02 3.80 5.85
CA MET A 261 -32.64 4.27 5.67
C MET A 261 -31.69 3.10 5.99
N ILE A 262 -31.78 2.07 5.17
CA ILE A 262 -30.97 0.88 5.22
C ILE A 262 -29.58 1.39 4.84
N LEU A 263 -28.70 1.49 5.84
CA LEU A 263 -27.29 1.14 5.63
C LEU A 263 -27.34 -0.09 4.75
N PRO A 264 -27.07 0.02 3.42
CA PRO A 264 -27.48 -0.96 2.41
C PRO A 264 -27.23 -2.31 3.03
N SER A 265 -28.22 -3.18 3.20
CA SER A 265 -28.35 -4.29 4.18
C SER A 265 -27.25 -5.37 4.15
N HIS A 266 -26.01 -4.97 3.90
CA HIS A 266 -25.15 -5.56 2.90
C HIS A 266 -23.66 -5.41 3.24
N PRO A 267 -23.14 -4.51 4.12
CA PRO A 267 -21.82 -4.71 4.70
C PRO A 267 -21.90 -5.50 6.02
N LYS A 268 -23.07 -6.04 6.41
CA LYS A 268 -23.15 -6.90 7.60
C LYS A 268 -22.18 -8.08 7.50
N TRP A 269 -22.09 -8.70 6.32
CA TRP A 269 -21.12 -9.75 6.06
C TRP A 269 -19.68 -9.21 6.13
N LEU A 270 -19.45 -7.98 5.68
CA LEU A 270 -18.13 -7.34 5.70
C LEU A 270 -17.63 -7.19 7.14
N PHE A 271 -18.47 -6.65 8.04
CA PHE A 271 -18.11 -6.52 9.46
C PHE A 271 -17.91 -7.88 10.14
N ALA A 272 -18.79 -8.84 9.86
CA ALA A 272 -18.66 -10.20 10.40
C ALA A 272 -17.38 -10.90 9.92
N SER A 273 -16.94 -10.60 8.70
CA SER A 273 -15.76 -11.19 8.08
C SER A 273 -14.46 -10.48 8.46
N LEU A 274 -14.49 -9.16 8.64
CA LEU A 274 -13.28 -8.36 8.80
C LEU A 274 -12.90 -8.06 10.25
N ILE A 275 -13.87 -7.82 11.12
CA ILE A 275 -13.57 -7.26 12.45
C ILE A 275 -12.76 -8.26 13.28
N GLY A 276 -11.52 -7.88 13.55
CA GLY A 276 -10.61 -8.49 14.52
C GLY A 276 -10.00 -9.84 14.13
N ARG A 277 -10.20 -10.32 12.89
CA ARG A 277 -9.64 -11.62 12.44
C ARG A 277 -8.46 -11.48 11.50
N HIS A 278 -8.57 -10.55 10.55
CA HIS A 278 -7.56 -10.34 9.52
C HIS A 278 -6.89 -8.98 9.74
N ARG A 279 -5.68 -8.83 9.19
CA ARG A 279 -4.92 -7.56 9.25
C ARG A 279 -5.40 -6.56 8.21
N VAL A 280 -6.70 -6.24 8.28
CA VAL A 280 -7.40 -5.35 7.37
C VAL A 280 -7.81 -4.09 8.12
N PRO A 281 -7.16 -2.95 7.88
CA PRO A 281 -7.52 -1.71 8.53
C PRO A 281 -8.95 -1.26 8.16
N LEU A 282 -9.76 -0.92 9.15
CA LEU A 282 -11.09 -0.36 8.89
C LEU A 282 -11.25 0.96 9.65
N TYR A 283 -11.59 2.00 8.89
CA TYR A 283 -11.84 3.34 9.39
C TYR A 283 -13.33 3.62 9.27
N LEU A 284 -14.04 3.71 10.39
CA LEU A 284 -15.48 3.95 10.40
C LEU A 284 -15.75 5.45 10.57
N PHE A 285 -16.29 6.09 9.55
CA PHE A 285 -16.58 7.51 9.57
C PHE A 285 -17.99 7.77 10.10
N PHE A 286 -18.09 8.54 11.18
CA PHE A 286 -19.36 8.84 11.86
C PHE A 286 -19.95 10.20 11.48
N GLY A 287 -19.29 10.98 10.61
CA GLY A 287 -19.72 12.34 10.27
C GLY A 287 -19.43 13.38 11.34
N ASP A 288 -20.08 14.53 11.22
CA ASP A 288 -20.06 15.69 12.14
C ASP A 288 -21.29 15.74 13.07
N ARG A 289 -22.27 14.84 12.86
CA ARG A 289 -23.49 14.71 13.68
C ARG A 289 -23.71 13.26 14.11
N VAL A 290 -23.94 13.05 15.41
CA VAL A 290 -24.52 11.78 15.89
C VAL A 290 -25.99 11.76 15.51
N SER A 291 -26.37 10.76 14.70
CA SER A 291 -27.77 10.34 14.71
C SER A 291 -28.07 9.74 16.09
N PRO A 292 -29.08 10.24 16.83
CA PRO A 292 -29.44 9.72 18.16
C PRO A 292 -29.92 8.26 18.11
N LYS A 293 -30.25 7.77 16.91
CA LYS A 293 -30.36 6.34 16.61
C LYS A 293 -29.28 6.05 15.60
N PRO A 294 -28.07 5.67 16.05
CA PRO A 294 -27.04 5.36 15.10
C PRO A 294 -27.60 4.13 14.35
N ILE A 295 -27.65 4.23 13.02
CA ILE A 295 -28.07 3.11 12.15
C ILE A 295 -26.93 2.12 12.26
N VAL A 296 -26.90 1.35 13.33
CA VAL A 296 -25.73 0.55 13.68
C VAL A 296 -26.10 -0.88 13.48
N VAL A 297 -25.28 -1.54 12.70
CA VAL A 297 -25.31 -2.99 12.55
C VAL A 297 -25.33 -3.59 13.96
N PRO A 298 -26.32 -4.42 14.35
CA PRO A 298 -26.42 -4.96 15.71
C PRO A 298 -25.11 -5.59 16.20
N SER A 299 -24.31 -6.16 15.29
CA SER A 299 -22.94 -6.63 15.55
C SER A 299 -22.02 -5.54 16.12
N LEU A 300 -22.02 -4.34 15.55
CA LEU A 300 -21.24 -3.20 16.04
C LEU A 300 -21.77 -2.70 17.40
N LEU A 301 -23.09 -2.68 17.62
CA LEU A 301 -23.67 -2.33 18.93
C LEU A 301 -23.30 -3.35 20.00
N ASN A 302 -23.39 -4.65 19.67
CA ASN A 302 -23.03 -5.74 20.57
C ASN A 302 -21.52 -5.70 20.94
N LEU A 303 -20.69 -5.17 20.04
CA LEU A 303 -19.27 -4.94 20.27
C LEU A 303 -18.97 -3.60 20.95
N ARG A 304 -20.00 -2.81 21.30
CA ARG A 304 -19.89 -1.43 21.82
C ARG A 304 -19.01 -0.54 20.93
N PHE A 305 -19.16 -0.69 19.62
CA PHE A 305 -18.28 -0.10 18.61
C PHE A 305 -18.65 1.35 18.21
N VAL A 306 -19.44 2.07 19.00
CA VAL A 306 -19.97 3.39 18.61
C VAL A 306 -19.82 4.34 19.80
N PRO A 307 -19.25 5.54 19.60
CA PRO A 307 -19.22 6.56 20.64
C PRO A 307 -20.64 6.85 21.14
N ASN A 308 -20.83 6.90 22.45
CA ASN A 308 -22.07 7.39 23.01
C ASN A 308 -22.20 8.92 22.81
N GLU A 309 -23.38 9.46 23.10
CA GLU A 309 -23.68 10.88 22.87
C GLU A 309 -22.73 11.82 23.65
N GLN A 310 -22.35 11.44 24.87
CA GLN A 310 -21.43 12.23 25.70
C GLN A 310 -20.00 12.21 25.13
N GLU A 311 -19.52 11.04 24.69
CA GLU A 311 -18.23 10.87 24.04
C GLU A 311 -18.15 11.71 22.77
N TYR A 312 -19.19 11.65 21.95
CA TYR A 312 -19.23 12.40 20.72
C TYR A 312 -19.25 13.91 20.96
N ALA A 313 -20.08 14.39 21.89
CA ALA A 313 -20.11 15.80 22.27
C ALA A 313 -18.73 16.27 22.77
N HIS A 314 -18.04 15.44 23.56
CA HIS A 314 -16.69 15.73 24.00
C HIS A 314 -15.70 15.79 22.81
N LEU A 315 -15.70 14.80 21.92
CA LEU A 315 -14.84 14.77 20.74
C LEU A 315 -15.05 16.02 19.85
N LEU A 316 -16.30 16.43 19.65
CA LEU A 316 -16.61 17.64 18.90
C LEU A 316 -16.12 18.91 19.59
N SER A 317 -16.16 18.98 20.92
CA SER A 317 -15.73 20.16 21.69
C SER A 317 -14.23 20.46 21.62
N LEU A 318 -13.42 19.46 21.27
CA LEU A 318 -11.96 19.60 21.23
C LEU A 318 -11.50 20.35 19.97
N PRO A 319 -10.59 21.32 20.08
CA PRO A 319 -10.11 22.08 18.93
C PRO A 319 -9.19 21.23 18.04
N GLY A 320 -9.23 21.48 16.73
CA GLY A 320 -8.28 20.92 15.77
C GLY A 320 -8.40 19.41 15.52
N ASN A 321 -7.28 18.83 15.10
CA ASN A 321 -7.13 17.39 14.84
C ASN A 321 -6.82 16.67 16.14
N VAL A 322 -7.61 15.63 16.44
CA VAL A 322 -7.49 14.89 17.69
C VAL A 322 -7.34 13.41 17.39
N VAL A 323 -6.42 12.75 18.09
CA VAL A 323 -6.26 11.30 18.07
C VAL A 323 -6.33 10.78 19.49
N PHE A 324 -7.24 9.84 19.71
CA PHE A 324 -7.37 9.07 20.93
C PHE A 324 -7.01 7.63 20.63
N SER A 325 -5.90 7.15 21.17
CA SER A 325 -5.40 5.84 20.79
C SER A 325 -4.71 5.16 21.98
N PRO A 326 -4.87 3.83 22.16
CA PRO A 326 -3.95 3.05 22.96
C PRO A 326 -2.60 2.88 22.26
N TRP A 327 -2.28 3.61 21.19
CA TRP A 327 -0.97 3.54 20.58
C TRP A 327 0.02 4.38 21.37
N ARG A 328 1.24 3.87 21.50
CA ARG A 328 2.38 4.64 22.02
C ARG A 328 3.37 4.89 20.90
N ASP A 329 4.06 6.02 21.02
CA ASP A 329 5.27 6.27 20.25
C ASP A 329 6.30 5.19 20.63
N ASP A 330 6.88 4.53 19.63
CA ASP A 330 7.90 3.50 19.83
C ASP A 330 9.32 4.09 20.02
N GLY A 331 9.47 5.42 19.91
CA GLY A 331 10.72 6.14 20.01
C GLY A 331 11.59 6.14 18.75
N ALA A 332 11.17 5.43 17.70
CA ALA A 332 11.81 5.37 16.38
C ALA A 332 11.05 6.20 15.31
N GLY A 333 10.05 6.97 15.73
CA GLY A 333 9.13 7.67 14.82
C GLY A 333 8.06 6.75 14.23
N GLY A 334 7.98 5.50 14.72
CA GLY A 334 6.88 4.59 14.48
C GLY A 334 5.86 4.66 15.62
N TRP A 335 4.71 4.06 15.39
CA TRP A 335 3.67 3.93 16.41
C TRP A 335 3.34 2.45 16.54
N GLU A 336 3.11 1.99 17.78
CA GLU A 336 2.67 0.61 18.04
C GLU A 336 1.39 0.55 18.91
N SER A 337 0.49 -0.36 18.57
CA SER A 337 -0.75 -0.60 19.31
C SER A 337 -0.47 -1.29 20.65
N LEU A 338 -0.89 -0.71 21.78
CA LEU A 338 -0.80 -1.37 23.09
C LEU A 338 -1.78 -2.54 23.26
N ARG A 339 -2.58 -2.89 22.24
CA ARG A 339 -3.49 -4.06 22.31
C ARG A 339 -2.76 -5.37 22.61
N HIS A 340 -1.51 -5.51 22.16
CA HIS A 340 -0.71 -6.69 22.46
C HIS A 340 -0.29 -6.81 23.93
N LEU A 341 -0.37 -5.72 24.71
CA LEU A 341 -0.04 -5.70 26.14
C LEU A 341 -1.25 -5.95 27.05
N ALA A 342 -2.47 -5.94 26.51
CA ALA A 342 -3.65 -6.30 27.28
C ALA A 342 -3.54 -7.77 27.73
N LYS A 343 -3.43 -7.99 29.05
CA LYS A 343 -3.26 -9.34 29.61
C LYS A 343 -4.43 -10.23 29.16
N PRO A 344 -4.16 -11.46 28.67
CA PRO A 344 -5.17 -12.39 28.14
C PRO A 344 -6.12 -12.99 29.21
N GLY A 345 -6.29 -12.33 30.37
CA GLY A 345 -7.00 -12.85 31.54
C GLY A 345 -8.35 -12.19 31.86
N SER A 346 -8.79 -11.17 31.13
CA SER A 346 -10.18 -10.70 31.23
C SER A 346 -11.02 -11.42 30.19
N SER A 347 -12.21 -11.88 30.57
CA SER A 347 -13.12 -12.76 29.81
C SER A 347 -13.73 -12.13 28.55
N SER A 348 -13.03 -11.19 27.92
CA SER A 348 -13.41 -10.57 26.67
C SER A 348 -13.12 -11.55 25.53
N ASN A 349 -14.16 -11.97 24.82
CA ASN A 349 -14.09 -12.62 23.51
C ASN A 349 -13.51 -11.69 22.42
N ALA A 350 -12.72 -10.67 22.79
CA ALA A 350 -11.93 -9.91 21.85
C ALA A 350 -11.06 -10.91 21.09
N PRO A 351 -11.15 -10.91 19.75
CA PRO A 351 -10.49 -11.93 18.95
C PRO A 351 -8.99 -11.86 19.23
N GLN A 352 -8.49 -12.88 19.94
CA GLN A 352 -7.07 -13.14 19.98
C GLN A 352 -6.64 -13.26 18.53
N ARG A 353 -5.59 -12.52 18.15
CA ARG A 353 -4.87 -12.71 16.89
C ARG A 353 -4.87 -14.21 16.61
N ALA A 354 -5.52 -14.64 15.54
CA ALA A 354 -5.64 -16.05 15.21
C ALA A 354 -4.22 -16.59 15.02
N GLN A 355 -3.61 -17.07 16.10
CA GLN A 355 -2.49 -17.96 16.05
C GLN A 355 -3.13 -19.24 15.54
N HIS A 356 -3.10 -19.43 14.22
CA HIS A 356 -3.48 -20.71 13.65
C HIS A 356 -2.72 -21.78 14.44
N PRO A 357 -3.42 -22.78 15.02
CA PRO A 357 -2.73 -23.95 15.51
C PRO A 357 -1.99 -24.50 14.29
N SER A 358 -0.67 -24.53 14.37
CA SER A 358 0.18 -25.19 13.38
C SER A 358 -0.24 -26.65 13.37
N THR A 359 -1.18 -27.00 12.49
CA THR A 359 -1.64 -28.37 12.34
C THR A 359 -0.42 -29.16 11.90
N GLN A 360 0.00 -30.08 12.76
CA GLN A 360 1.04 -31.06 12.50
C GLN A 360 0.63 -31.91 11.30
N PHE A 361 0.85 -31.41 10.08
CA PHE A 361 0.88 -32.24 8.90
C PHE A 361 2.23 -32.93 8.90
N ILE A 362 2.17 -34.26 8.97
CA ILE A 362 3.30 -35.18 8.92
C ILE A 362 4.15 -34.83 7.70
N HIS A 363 5.27 -34.14 7.94
CA HIS A 363 6.31 -33.93 6.95
C HIS A 363 6.84 -35.30 6.53
N ARG A 364 6.50 -35.74 5.31
CA ARG A 364 7.34 -36.70 4.59
C ARG A 364 8.66 -35.99 4.29
N PRO A 365 9.82 -36.54 4.69
CA PRO A 365 11.11 -36.00 4.30
C PRO A 365 11.31 -36.31 2.82
N MET A 366 10.97 -35.36 1.95
CA MET A 366 11.42 -35.38 0.56
C MET A 366 12.92 -35.12 0.57
N ARG A 367 13.66 -36.15 0.15
CA ARG A 367 15.10 -36.16 -0.05
C ARG A 367 15.57 -34.90 -0.77
N ASN A 368 16.52 -34.22 -0.11
CA ASN A 368 17.37 -33.20 -0.68
C ASN A 368 17.99 -33.67 -2.00
N ASN A 369 17.54 -33.09 -3.10
CA ASN A 369 18.39 -32.87 -4.26
C ASN A 369 18.82 -31.40 -4.20
N SER A 370 20.00 -31.19 -3.63
CA SER A 370 20.67 -29.92 -3.47
C SER A 370 20.99 -29.31 -4.84
N TYR A 371 20.11 -28.44 -5.33
CA TYR A 371 20.58 -27.30 -6.12
C TYR A 371 20.97 -26.20 -5.14
N ASN A 372 22.27 -26.08 -4.92
CA ASN A 372 22.88 -24.89 -4.34
C ASN A 372 22.55 -23.69 -5.24
N ILE A 373 21.47 -22.98 -4.93
CA ILE A 373 21.29 -21.57 -5.30
C ILE A 373 21.43 -20.77 -3.98
N GLY A 374 22.61 -20.90 -3.37
CA GLY A 374 23.07 -20.06 -2.29
C GLY A 374 23.99 -18.99 -2.86
N GLY A 375 23.51 -17.76 -2.92
CA GLY A 375 24.28 -16.58 -3.30
C GLY A 375 23.34 -15.37 -3.27
N ALA A 376 23.70 -14.34 -2.52
CA ALA A 376 22.87 -13.17 -2.20
C ALA A 376 21.90 -12.75 -3.32
N ILE A 377 20.61 -12.62 -2.99
CA ILE A 377 19.53 -12.18 -3.91
C ILE A 377 19.82 -10.77 -4.46
N PHE A 378 20.67 -10.00 -3.79
CA PHE A 378 21.05 -8.65 -4.17
C PHE A 378 22.52 -8.59 -4.56
N PRO A 379 22.87 -7.85 -5.63
CA PRO A 379 24.27 -7.53 -5.90
C PRO A 379 24.90 -6.83 -4.69
N PRO A 380 26.14 -7.20 -4.31
CA PRO A 380 26.84 -6.51 -3.23
C PRO A 380 27.09 -5.04 -3.63
N PRO A 381 26.82 -4.06 -2.75
CA PRO A 381 27.15 -2.67 -2.99
C PRO A 381 28.64 -2.46 -3.25
N GLU A 382 28.99 -1.46 -4.06
CA GLU A 382 30.40 -1.13 -4.29
C GLU A 382 31.07 -0.64 -2.99
N LYS A 383 32.30 -1.12 -2.75
CA LYS A 383 33.04 -0.77 -1.55
C LYS A 383 33.27 0.75 -1.49
N GLY A 384 32.81 1.38 -0.41
CA GLY A 384 32.94 2.83 -0.21
C GLY A 384 31.81 3.66 -0.82
N SER A 385 30.81 3.04 -1.47
CA SER A 385 29.62 3.76 -1.93
C SER A 385 28.72 4.21 -0.78
N GLY A 386 28.78 3.56 0.38
CA GLY A 386 27.88 3.82 1.50
C GLY A 386 26.44 3.35 1.28
N GLN A 387 26.15 2.69 0.15
CA GLN A 387 24.88 2.02 -0.12
C GLN A 387 24.79 0.71 0.69
N LEU A 388 23.64 0.44 1.30
CA LEU A 388 23.36 -0.81 1.99
C LEU A 388 22.88 -1.90 1.01
N ALA A 389 23.04 -3.17 1.36
CA ALA A 389 22.61 -4.28 0.50
C ALA A 389 21.09 -4.24 0.28
N GLY A 390 20.65 -4.24 -0.99
CA GLY A 390 19.24 -4.15 -1.37
C GLY A 390 18.61 -2.75 -1.25
N GLU A 391 19.39 -1.73 -0.89
CA GLU A 391 18.89 -0.37 -0.72
C GLU A 391 18.57 0.29 -2.07
N SER A 392 17.37 0.86 -2.18
CA SER A 392 16.97 1.62 -3.37
C SER A 392 17.61 3.01 -3.38
N PHE A 393 17.62 3.67 -4.54
CA PHE A 393 18.08 5.06 -4.67
C PHE A 393 17.38 5.98 -3.64
N TRP A 394 16.05 5.95 -3.57
CA TRP A 394 15.31 6.85 -2.69
C TRP A 394 15.49 6.52 -1.21
N ASP A 395 15.66 5.24 -0.85
CA ASP A 395 15.97 4.85 0.53
C ASP A 395 17.35 5.36 0.96
N PHE A 396 18.35 5.28 0.07
CA PHE A 396 19.67 5.85 0.30
C PHE A 396 19.58 7.37 0.51
N ILE A 397 18.86 8.08 -0.35
CA ILE A 397 18.66 9.54 -0.21
C ILE A 397 17.99 9.88 1.12
N ALA A 398 16.89 9.20 1.47
CA ALA A 398 16.16 9.43 2.71
C ALA A 398 17.03 9.18 3.95
N ARG A 399 17.75 8.05 3.99
CA ARG A 399 18.65 7.71 5.10
C ARG A 399 19.77 8.73 5.25
N ARG A 400 20.37 9.15 4.14
CA ARG A 400 21.43 10.16 4.15
C ARG A 400 20.90 11.54 4.58
N LYS A 401 19.64 11.88 4.29
CA LYS A 401 19.01 13.13 4.75
C LYS A 401 18.94 13.17 6.28
N ILE A 402 18.48 12.08 6.88
CA ILE A 402 18.43 11.92 8.35
C ILE A 402 19.84 12.08 8.95
N ALA A 403 20.83 11.39 8.38
CA ALA A 403 22.22 11.48 8.84
C ALA A 403 22.80 12.89 8.69
N ASN A 404 22.48 13.57 7.58
CA ASN A 404 22.91 14.94 7.31
C ASN A 404 22.29 15.93 8.31
N THR A 405 20.98 15.85 8.58
CA THR A 405 20.32 16.69 9.59
C THR A 405 21.00 16.55 10.96
N ALA A 406 21.31 15.31 11.36
CA ALA A 406 22.03 15.06 12.60
C ALA A 406 23.48 15.61 12.60
N ALA A 407 24.15 15.61 11.46
CA ALA A 407 25.48 16.19 11.31
C ALA A 407 25.43 17.73 11.34
N MET A 408 24.47 18.35 10.66
CA MET A 408 24.28 19.80 10.64
C MET A 408 23.94 20.37 12.01
N ALA A 409 23.20 19.63 12.85
CA ALA A 409 22.94 20.01 14.23
C ALA A 409 24.20 20.09 15.11
N LYS A 410 25.31 19.48 14.67
CA LYS A 410 26.61 19.47 15.36
C LYS A 410 27.67 20.31 14.65
N GLU A 411 27.32 21.03 13.60
CA GLU A 411 28.27 21.87 12.85
C GLU A 411 28.72 23.07 13.68
N THR A 412 30.02 23.32 13.65
CA THR A 412 30.60 24.62 14.08
C THR A 412 30.23 25.71 13.08
N PRO A 413 30.24 27.00 13.47
CA PRO A 413 29.97 28.11 12.56
C PRO A 413 30.86 28.09 11.30
N GLU A 414 32.14 27.72 11.43
CA GLU A 414 33.07 27.62 10.31
C GLU A 414 32.71 26.47 9.36
N GLN A 415 32.25 25.34 9.89
CA GLN A 415 31.78 24.20 9.08
C GLN A 415 30.49 24.55 8.34
N ALA A 416 29.55 25.21 9.02
CA ALA A 416 28.30 25.67 8.43
C ALA A 416 28.58 26.66 7.28
N GLN A 417 29.50 27.61 7.47
CA GLN A 417 29.90 28.54 6.42
C GLN A 417 30.53 27.82 5.21
N LYS A 418 31.42 26.85 5.43
CA LYS A 418 32.00 26.03 4.36
C LYS A 418 30.96 25.19 3.63
N ARG A 419 29.92 24.71 4.32
CA ARG A 419 28.81 23.96 3.71
C ARG A 419 27.94 24.89 2.85
N LEU A 420 27.58 26.07 3.35
CA LEU A 420 26.81 27.05 2.59
C LEU A 420 27.54 27.52 1.32
N GLN A 421 28.86 27.74 1.40
CA GLN A 421 29.68 28.03 0.22
C GLN A 421 29.67 26.88 -0.81
N ARG A 422 29.70 25.62 -0.34
CA ARG A 422 29.58 24.44 -1.21
C ARG A 422 28.22 24.37 -1.90
N GLU A 423 27.13 24.66 -1.20
CA GLU A 423 25.77 24.71 -1.76
C GLU A 423 25.63 25.80 -2.83
N GLU A 424 26.19 26.98 -2.58
CA GLU A 424 26.19 28.09 -3.54
C GLU A 424 26.99 27.74 -4.81
N ILE A 425 28.18 27.17 -4.64
CA ILE A 425 29.00 26.70 -5.77
C ILE A 425 28.26 25.61 -6.57
N ALA A 426 27.63 24.65 -5.89
CA ALA A 426 26.90 23.57 -6.54
C ALA A 426 25.67 24.05 -7.32
N GLN A 427 25.00 25.11 -6.87
CA GLN A 427 23.89 25.72 -7.61
C GLN A 427 24.35 26.45 -8.88
N LEU A 428 25.55 27.03 -8.86
CA LEU A 428 26.13 27.74 -10.00
C LEU A 428 26.82 26.81 -11.00
N GLN A 429 27.20 25.60 -10.57
CA GLN A 429 27.88 24.64 -11.44
C GLN A 429 26.89 23.85 -12.30
N GLU A 430 26.97 24.06 -13.62
CA GLU A 430 26.27 23.23 -14.60
C GLU A 430 26.84 21.82 -14.70
N VAL A 431 28.06 21.55 -14.24
CA VAL A 431 28.68 20.22 -14.25
C VAL A 431 29.57 20.09 -13.00
N PRO A 432 29.55 18.94 -12.29
CA PRO A 432 30.46 18.71 -11.18
C PRO A 432 31.92 18.94 -11.58
N SER A 433 32.63 19.81 -10.85
CA SER A 433 34.01 20.17 -11.18
C SER A 433 34.96 18.97 -11.15
N LYS A 434 35.73 18.79 -12.24
CA LYS A 434 36.59 17.64 -12.56
C LYS A 434 37.64 17.23 -11.51
N HIS A 435 37.94 18.05 -10.51
CA HIS A 435 39.15 17.88 -9.70
C HIS A 435 38.97 17.88 -8.18
N LYS A 436 37.76 18.03 -7.62
CA LYS A 436 37.59 18.09 -6.16
C LYS A 436 36.43 17.31 -5.57
N MET A 437 35.33 17.10 -6.30
CA MET A 437 34.12 16.49 -5.74
C MET A 437 34.00 15.03 -6.14
N ARG A 438 33.60 14.17 -5.19
CA ARG A 438 33.29 12.76 -5.51
C ARG A 438 31.95 12.71 -6.23
N CYS A 439 31.91 12.04 -7.38
CA CYS A 439 30.67 11.83 -8.12
C CYS A 439 30.34 10.35 -8.12
N PHE A 440 29.09 10.02 -7.82
CA PHE A 440 28.58 8.66 -7.87
C PHE A 440 27.50 8.57 -8.95
N LYS A 441 27.54 7.51 -9.76
CA LYS A 441 26.51 7.19 -10.75
C LYS A 441 25.70 6.00 -10.28
N TRP A 442 24.39 6.10 -10.36
CA TRP A 442 23.46 5.01 -10.08
C TRP A 442 23.17 4.24 -11.36
N GLU A 443 23.67 3.01 -11.43
CA GLU A 443 23.55 2.17 -12.63
C GLU A 443 22.64 0.96 -12.39
N PRO A 444 21.75 0.62 -13.34
CA PRO A 444 20.93 -0.57 -13.22
C PRO A 444 21.78 -1.84 -13.30
N PHE A 445 21.62 -2.74 -12.34
CA PHE A 445 22.26 -4.05 -12.26
C PHE A 445 21.26 -5.07 -11.70
N ASN A 446 20.87 -6.05 -12.53
CA ASN A 446 19.93 -7.11 -12.16
C ASN A 446 18.62 -6.62 -11.52
N GLY A 447 18.06 -5.51 -12.03
CA GLY A 447 16.80 -4.93 -11.53
C GLY A 447 16.95 -4.01 -10.31
N PHE A 448 18.17 -3.77 -9.84
CA PHE A 448 18.49 -2.82 -8.76
C PHE A 448 19.35 -1.68 -9.28
N LEU A 449 19.34 -0.53 -8.61
CA LEU A 449 20.30 0.54 -8.90
C LEU A 449 21.50 0.39 -7.95
N ILE A 450 22.71 0.37 -8.50
CA ILE A 450 23.95 0.28 -7.72
C ILE A 450 24.71 1.61 -7.83
N ARG A 451 25.06 2.17 -6.68
CA ARG A 451 25.82 3.42 -6.54
C ARG A 451 27.30 3.15 -6.76
N ARG A 452 27.84 3.64 -7.88
CA ARG A 452 29.24 3.44 -8.25
C ARG A 452 30.05 4.73 -8.26
N LEU A 453 31.29 4.67 -7.79
CA LEU A 453 32.17 5.85 -7.79
C LEU A 453 32.65 6.12 -9.22
N LEU A 454 32.46 7.34 -9.70
CA LEU A 454 32.96 7.77 -11.00
C LEU A 454 34.44 8.16 -10.85
N VAL A 455 35.34 7.37 -11.44
CA VAL A 455 36.80 7.55 -11.32
C VAL A 455 37.37 8.53 -12.37
N SER A 456 36.65 8.78 -13.47
CA SER A 456 37.10 9.62 -14.57
C SER A 456 36.44 11.01 -14.57
N SER A 457 37.11 11.97 -15.23
CA SER A 457 36.69 13.36 -15.42
C SER A 457 35.49 13.55 -16.37
N ILE A 458 34.70 12.50 -16.59
CA ILE A 458 33.61 12.42 -17.55
C ILE A 458 32.31 12.24 -16.76
N ALA A 459 31.98 13.21 -15.89
CA ALA A 459 30.58 13.48 -15.64
C ALA A 459 30.09 14.16 -16.93
N ASP A 460 29.72 13.35 -17.92
CA ASP A 460 29.21 13.80 -19.22
C ASP A 460 28.01 14.74 -19.04
N GLU A 461 27.78 15.55 -20.07
CA GLU A 461 26.66 16.48 -20.25
C GLU A 461 25.28 15.78 -20.25
N ASP A 462 25.24 14.45 -20.14
CA ASP A 462 24.06 13.61 -20.37
C ASP A 462 23.04 13.60 -19.22
N PHE A 463 23.41 14.03 -18.01
CA PHE A 463 22.46 14.10 -16.89
C PHE A 463 21.80 15.46 -16.83
N LEU A 464 20.48 15.52 -16.88
CA LEU A 464 19.72 16.75 -16.65
C LEU A 464 19.90 17.26 -15.21
N PRO A 465 19.72 18.56 -14.93
CA PRO A 465 19.78 19.08 -13.56
C PRO A 465 18.91 18.30 -12.56
N ALA A 466 17.69 17.92 -12.96
CA ALA A 466 16.76 17.11 -12.16
C ALA A 466 17.26 15.67 -11.86
N GLN A 467 18.28 15.20 -12.57
CA GLN A 467 18.87 13.86 -12.40
C GLN A 467 20.09 13.87 -11.47
N ARG A 468 20.37 14.99 -10.82
CA ARG A 468 21.57 15.22 -10.01
C ARG A 468 21.17 15.66 -8.63
N VAL A 469 21.77 15.06 -7.61
CA VAL A 469 21.48 15.39 -6.22
C VAL A 469 22.80 15.69 -5.51
N TYR A 470 22.97 16.88 -4.95
CA TYR A 470 24.23 17.30 -4.33
C TYR A 470 24.20 17.28 -2.80
N ASN A 471 25.04 16.43 -2.20
CA ASN A 471 25.18 16.31 -0.75
C ASN A 471 26.28 17.25 -0.22
N SER A 472 25.87 18.42 0.27
CA SER A 472 26.78 19.46 0.76
C SER A 472 27.55 19.09 2.03
N VAL A 473 27.04 18.15 2.84
CA VAL A 473 27.71 17.67 4.05
C VAL A 473 28.95 16.84 3.67
N ALA A 474 28.77 15.88 2.76
CA ALA A 474 29.83 14.94 2.34
C ALA A 474 30.63 15.36 1.09
N ASP A 475 30.26 16.51 0.50
CA ASP A 475 30.85 17.07 -0.71
C ASP A 475 30.88 16.08 -1.89
N GLU A 476 29.71 15.52 -2.19
CA GLU A 476 29.55 14.50 -3.23
C GLU A 476 28.26 14.70 -4.04
N TRP A 477 28.31 14.28 -5.31
CA TRP A 477 27.18 14.26 -6.24
C TRP A 477 26.66 12.85 -6.45
N ASP A 478 25.34 12.71 -6.54
CA ASP A 478 24.64 11.50 -6.95
C ASP A 478 23.94 11.75 -8.30
N LEU A 479 24.33 11.00 -9.34
CA LEU A 479 23.79 11.07 -10.70
C LEU A 479 22.87 9.86 -10.92
N CYS A 480 21.59 10.09 -11.19
CA CYS A 480 20.59 9.03 -11.32
C CYS A 480 19.53 9.38 -12.36
N GLU A 481 19.45 8.61 -13.45
CA GLU A 481 18.48 8.86 -14.52
C GLU A 481 17.02 8.79 -14.03
N ALA A 482 16.75 7.94 -13.03
CA ALA A 482 15.43 7.75 -12.44
C ALA A 482 14.98 8.93 -11.56
N ALA A 483 15.87 9.85 -11.20
CA ALA A 483 15.52 10.99 -10.34
C ALA A 483 14.62 12.03 -11.05
N SER A 484 14.59 12.08 -12.38
CA SER A 484 13.69 12.99 -13.14
C SER A 484 12.22 12.57 -13.12
N GLN A 485 11.88 11.36 -12.65
CA GLN A 485 10.52 10.82 -12.70
C GLN A 485 9.56 11.39 -11.65
N THR A 486 10.05 12.25 -10.73
CA THR A 486 9.24 12.86 -9.67
C THR A 486 8.60 14.20 -10.05
N GLY A 487 8.75 14.66 -11.30
CA GLY A 487 7.93 15.76 -11.85
C GLY A 487 8.15 17.15 -11.21
N CYS A 488 9.31 17.42 -10.59
CA CYS A 488 9.58 18.70 -9.94
C CYS A 488 10.95 19.30 -10.36
N GLU A 489 10.87 20.51 -10.93
CA GLU A 489 11.86 21.60 -11.05
C GLU A 489 13.07 21.54 -12.01
N GLU A 490 13.35 22.70 -12.63
CA GLU A 490 14.42 23.03 -13.59
C GLU A 490 15.84 23.08 -12.96
N ARG A 491 15.99 22.81 -11.66
CA ARG A 491 17.26 22.93 -10.93
C ARG A 491 17.61 21.66 -10.15
N ALA A 492 18.89 21.39 -9.99
CA ALA A 492 19.37 20.24 -9.23
C ALA A 492 18.98 20.39 -7.74
N PRO A 493 18.27 19.40 -7.14
CA PRO A 493 17.98 19.43 -5.71
C PRO A 493 19.27 19.42 -4.87
N VAL A 494 19.41 20.43 -4.02
CA VAL A 494 20.47 20.53 -3.01
C VAL A 494 19.96 19.93 -1.70
N TRP A 495 20.77 19.08 -1.06
CA TRP A 495 20.42 18.51 0.23
C TRP A 495 20.50 19.60 1.30
N ARG A 496 19.36 19.87 1.95
CA ARG A 496 19.30 20.65 3.19
C ARG A 496 18.86 19.78 4.35
#